data_AF-S9W3S2-F1
#
_entry.id   AF-S9W3S2-F1
#
_cell.length_a   1.000
_cell.length_b   1.000
_cell.length_c   1.000
_cell.angle_alpha   90.00
_cell.angle_beta   90.00
_cell.angle_gamma   90.00
#
_symmetry.space_group_name_H-M   'P 1'
#
loop_
_entity.id
_entity.type
_entity.pdbx_description
1 polymer ?
#
loop_
_entity_poly.entity_id
_entity_poly.type
_entity_poly.pdbx_seq_one_letter_code
_entity_poly.pdbx_strand_id
1 'polypeptide(L)'
;MDQKILAAIDDPNVFSFESLWQECQATQDTVSPAIYQLLSTFYKGSTKDCSSDWSQERVDKLQLLSLVDAAVRCTGSSISYEDLWKQLRLDDSLVPKEKDFILEQYLIQAMMNQILVGKINSQSRMLHVSWAMERSLNHHRIEEMKQTLSKFILRCSEVFPKTDMHPPLTKSFKRASRLSSGDGMDHYTSDKRARADDSSMEE
;
A
#
# COMPACT_ATOMS: atom_id res chain seq x y z
N MET A 1 -12.14 -33.16 -0.57
CA MET A 1 -12.15 -31.71 -0.34
C MET A 1 -11.10 -31.30 0.68
N ASP A 2 -10.97 -32.00 1.80
CA ASP A 2 -9.99 -31.72 2.86
C ASP A 2 -8.54 -31.54 2.37
N GLN A 3 -8.04 -32.44 1.53
CA GLN A 3 -6.68 -32.33 0.99
C GLN A 3 -6.48 -31.07 0.14
N LYS A 4 -7.50 -30.63 -0.59
CA LYS A 4 -7.47 -29.41 -1.40
C LYS A 4 -7.37 -28.17 -0.51
N ILE A 5 -8.14 -28.16 0.58
CA ILE A 5 -8.10 -27.09 1.58
C ILE A 5 -6.73 -27.03 2.25
N LEU A 6 -6.21 -28.17 2.72
CA LEU A 6 -4.90 -28.24 3.36
C LEU A 6 -3.79 -27.78 2.41
N ALA A 7 -3.77 -28.28 1.16
CA ALA A 7 -2.78 -27.87 0.16
C ALA A 7 -2.81 -26.36 -0.10
N ALA A 8 -3.98 -25.73 -0.18
CA ALA A 8 -4.09 -24.29 -0.37
C ALA A 8 -3.65 -23.49 0.88
N ILE A 9 -3.93 -23.99 2.08
CA ILE A 9 -3.51 -23.35 3.32
C ILE A 9 -2.00 -23.46 3.50
N ASP A 10 -1.41 -24.59 3.14
CA ASP A 10 0.02 -24.85 3.27
C ASP A 10 0.86 -24.24 2.14
N ASP A 11 0.24 -23.87 1.01
CA ASP A 11 0.93 -23.15 -0.07
C ASP A 11 1.28 -21.71 0.38
N PRO A 12 2.56 -21.32 0.42
CA PRO A 12 2.97 -20.00 0.89
C PRO A 12 2.49 -18.84 0.01
N ASN A 13 2.06 -19.10 -1.23
CA ASN A 13 1.65 -18.07 -2.19
C ASN A 13 0.14 -17.86 -2.25
N VAL A 14 -0.65 -18.71 -1.58
CA VAL A 14 -2.12 -18.66 -1.65
C VAL A 14 -2.68 -17.92 -0.44
N PHE A 15 -3.14 -16.69 -0.63
CA PHE A 15 -3.74 -15.88 0.45
C PHE A 15 -5.24 -15.61 0.28
N SER A 16 -5.80 -15.91 -0.90
CA SER A 16 -7.24 -15.80 -1.16
C SER A 16 -7.90 -17.17 -1.11
N PHE A 17 -8.93 -17.29 -0.27
CA PHE A 17 -9.64 -18.55 -0.02
C PHE A 17 -11.12 -18.49 -0.41
N GLU A 18 -11.58 -17.41 -1.04
CA GLU A 18 -13.01 -17.17 -1.32
C GLU A 18 -13.63 -18.30 -2.16
N SER A 19 -13.00 -18.70 -3.25
CA SER A 19 -13.52 -19.77 -4.12
C SER A 19 -13.59 -21.11 -3.38
N LEU A 20 -12.58 -21.43 -2.56
CA LEU A 20 -12.57 -22.63 -1.73
C LEU A 20 -13.65 -22.58 -0.65
N TRP A 21 -13.87 -21.42 -0.06
CA TRP A 21 -14.93 -21.20 0.92
C TRP A 21 -16.31 -21.44 0.28
N GLN A 22 -16.57 -20.86 -0.89
CA GLN A 22 -17.84 -21.04 -1.62
C GLN A 22 -18.08 -22.49 -2.01
N GLU A 23 -17.06 -23.18 -2.53
CA GLU A 23 -17.13 -24.62 -2.85
C GLU A 23 -17.42 -25.45 -1.59
N CYS A 24 -16.74 -25.15 -0.49
CA CYS A 24 -16.94 -25.82 0.79
C CYS A 24 -18.36 -25.60 1.37
N GLN A 25 -18.95 -24.41 1.18
CA GLN A 25 -20.34 -24.13 1.57
C GLN A 25 -21.35 -24.95 0.75
N ALA A 26 -21.06 -25.17 -0.54
CA ALA A 26 -21.93 -25.97 -1.41
C ALA A 26 -21.87 -27.47 -1.11
N THR A 27 -20.77 -27.95 -0.51
CA THR A 27 -20.50 -29.38 -0.26
C THR A 27 -20.34 -29.73 1.23
N GLN A 28 -21.04 -29.02 2.13
CA GLN A 28 -20.81 -29.04 3.59
C GLN A 28 -20.67 -30.43 4.22
N ASP A 29 -21.36 -31.47 3.72
CA ASP A 29 -21.31 -32.83 4.29
C ASP A 29 -20.03 -33.62 3.95
N THR A 30 -19.15 -33.09 3.11
CA THR A 30 -17.95 -33.80 2.61
C THR A 30 -16.64 -33.35 3.25
N VAL A 31 -16.69 -32.37 4.15
CA VAL A 31 -15.52 -31.74 4.76
C VAL A 31 -15.46 -32.05 6.25
N SER A 32 -14.29 -32.49 6.71
CA SER A 32 -14.05 -32.66 8.14
C SER A 32 -14.35 -31.37 8.92
N PRO A 33 -15.05 -31.41 10.06
CA PRO A 33 -15.32 -30.22 10.87
C PRO A 33 -14.07 -29.45 11.27
N ALA A 34 -12.96 -30.15 11.53
CA ALA A 34 -11.68 -29.54 11.87
C ALA A 34 -11.08 -28.77 10.69
N ILE A 35 -11.19 -29.33 9.47
CA ILE A 35 -10.68 -28.70 8.24
C ILE A 35 -11.57 -27.53 7.82
N TYR A 36 -12.89 -27.67 8.00
CA TYR A 36 -13.83 -26.57 7.80
C TYR A 36 -13.53 -25.40 8.74
N GLN A 37 -13.28 -25.68 10.03
CA GLN A 37 -12.92 -24.64 10.99
C GLN A 37 -11.57 -23.99 10.66
N LEU A 38 -10.59 -24.79 10.24
CA LEU A 38 -9.30 -24.29 9.77
C LEU A 38 -9.48 -23.32 8.58
N LEU A 39 -10.23 -23.71 7.55
CA LEU A 39 -10.54 -22.84 6.41
C LEU A 39 -11.29 -21.57 6.85
N SER A 40 -12.26 -21.70 7.75
CA SER A 40 -12.99 -20.57 8.32
C SER A 40 -12.05 -19.56 8.98
N THR A 41 -11.06 -20.03 9.74
CA THR A 41 -10.04 -19.16 10.34
C THR A 41 -9.18 -18.45 9.29
N PHE A 42 -8.76 -19.16 8.24
CA PHE A 42 -7.99 -18.56 7.13
C PHE A 42 -8.83 -17.69 6.19
N TYR A 43 -10.16 -17.81 6.20
CA TYR A 43 -11.05 -16.96 5.42
C TYR A 43 -11.48 -15.68 6.15
N LYS A 44 -11.84 -15.78 7.43
CA LYS A 44 -12.42 -14.66 8.22
C LYS A 44 -11.91 -14.52 9.65
N GLY A 45 -11.10 -15.46 10.12
CA GLY A 45 -10.54 -15.44 11.48
C GLY A 45 -9.30 -14.54 11.58
N SER A 46 -8.77 -14.50 12.79
CA SER A 46 -7.62 -13.70 13.18
C SER A 46 -6.58 -14.55 13.92
N THR A 47 -5.42 -13.97 14.22
CA THR A 47 -4.40 -14.59 15.11
C THR A 47 -4.94 -15.01 16.49
N LYS A 48 -6.16 -14.57 16.87
CA LYS A 48 -6.86 -15.02 18.07
C LYS A 48 -7.38 -16.45 18.00
N ASP A 49 -7.60 -16.93 16.79
CA ASP A 49 -8.22 -18.20 16.48
C ASP A 49 -7.18 -19.28 16.12
N CYS A 50 -5.88 -18.99 16.31
CA CYS A 50 -4.81 -19.97 16.17
C CYS A 50 -4.98 -21.13 17.15
N SER A 51 -4.74 -22.35 16.67
CA SER A 51 -4.56 -23.53 17.53
C SER A 51 -3.09 -23.70 17.93
N SER A 52 -2.84 -24.29 19.10
CA SER A 52 -1.48 -24.69 19.55
C SER A 52 -0.84 -25.72 18.63
N ASP A 53 -1.65 -26.48 17.90
CA ASP A 53 -1.21 -27.65 17.14
C ASP A 53 -0.82 -27.29 15.69
N TRP A 54 -0.83 -26.00 15.35
CA TRP A 54 -0.48 -25.52 14.02
C TRP A 54 1.03 -25.38 13.87
N SER A 55 1.51 -25.58 12.64
CA SER A 55 2.90 -25.28 12.30
C SER A 55 3.14 -23.77 12.32
N GLN A 56 4.40 -23.37 12.51
CA GLN A 56 4.76 -21.96 12.54
C GLN A 56 4.41 -21.25 11.24
N GLU A 57 4.53 -21.92 10.09
CA GLU A 57 4.22 -21.36 8.78
C GLU A 57 2.73 -20.99 8.66
N ARG A 58 1.83 -21.80 9.23
CA ARG A 58 0.39 -21.48 9.27
C ARG A 58 0.10 -20.29 10.17
N VAL A 59 0.80 -20.20 11.31
CA VAL A 59 0.67 -19.08 12.24
C VAL A 59 1.16 -17.78 11.58
N ASP A 60 2.33 -17.81 10.97
CA ASP A 60 2.93 -16.68 10.26
C ASP A 60 2.02 -16.21 9.11
N LYS A 61 1.45 -17.16 8.35
CA LYS A 61 0.49 -16.86 7.29
C LYS A 61 -0.78 -16.19 7.83
N LEU A 62 -1.32 -16.64 8.96
CA LEU A 62 -2.47 -15.99 9.57
C LEU A 62 -2.13 -14.61 10.17
N GLN A 63 -0.91 -14.43 10.67
CA GLN A 63 -0.39 -13.13 11.11
C GLN A 63 -0.31 -12.15 9.95
N LEU A 64 0.23 -12.57 8.79
CA LEU A 64 0.23 -11.77 7.55
C LEU A 64 -1.20 -11.39 7.15
N LEU A 65 -2.12 -12.35 7.11
CA LEU A 65 -3.51 -12.11 6.76
C LEU A 65 -4.20 -11.12 7.72
N SER A 66 -3.96 -11.25 9.03
CA SER A 66 -4.54 -10.35 10.04
C SER A 66 -3.95 -8.93 9.95
N LEU A 67 -2.66 -8.82 9.62
CA LEU A 67 -2.00 -7.56 9.35
C LEU A 67 -2.59 -6.88 8.11
N VAL A 68 -2.81 -7.64 7.03
CA VAL A 68 -3.44 -7.13 5.81
C VAL A 68 -4.86 -6.67 6.09
N ASP A 69 -5.64 -7.39 6.89
CA ASP A 69 -6.99 -6.96 7.30
C ASP A 69 -6.99 -5.62 8.03
N ALA A 70 -5.95 -5.32 8.82
CA ALA A 70 -5.79 -4.00 9.43
C ALA A 70 -5.41 -2.94 8.41
N ALA A 71 -4.51 -3.25 7.48
CA ALA A 71 -4.14 -2.34 6.40
C ALA A 71 -5.33 -1.99 5.49
N VAL A 72 -6.19 -2.97 5.18
CA VAL A 72 -7.43 -2.82 4.39
C VAL A 72 -8.38 -1.75 4.96
N ARG A 73 -8.39 -1.53 6.29
CA ARG A 73 -9.19 -0.48 6.92
C ARG A 73 -8.59 0.92 6.78
N CYS A 74 -7.32 1.00 6.40
CA CYS A 74 -6.55 2.23 6.27
C CYS A 74 -6.09 2.49 4.82
N THR A 75 -6.65 1.78 3.83
CA THR A 75 -6.34 1.98 2.40
C THR A 75 -6.56 3.45 2.00
N GLY A 76 -5.57 4.04 1.35
CA GLY A 76 -5.52 5.46 1.00
C GLY A 76 -5.05 6.38 2.13
N SER A 77 -4.68 5.83 3.29
CA SER A 77 -4.22 6.56 4.47
C SER A 77 -2.99 5.90 5.09
N SER A 78 -2.57 6.40 6.26
CA SER A 78 -1.45 5.86 7.04
C SER A 78 -1.92 5.20 8.32
N ILE A 79 -1.29 4.09 8.69
CA ILE A 79 -1.52 3.35 9.94
C ILE A 79 -0.25 3.35 10.79
N SER A 80 -0.41 3.44 12.11
CA SER A 80 0.71 3.44 13.05
C SER A 80 1.24 2.02 13.29
N TYR A 81 2.53 1.89 13.62
CA TYR A 81 3.11 0.59 13.99
C TYR A 81 2.44 0.01 15.24
N GLU A 82 2.04 0.86 16.19
CA GLU A 82 1.36 0.44 17.41
C GLU A 82 0.01 -0.25 17.14
N ASP A 83 -0.73 0.22 16.12
CA ASP A 83 -1.99 -0.40 15.73
C ASP A 83 -1.79 -1.72 14.96
N LEU A 84 -0.68 -1.83 14.22
CA LEU A 84 -0.30 -3.05 13.52
C LEU A 84 0.19 -4.15 14.48
N TRP A 85 0.95 -3.80 15.52
CA TRP A 85 1.41 -4.76 16.54
C TRP A 85 0.28 -5.51 17.20
N LYS A 86 -0.84 -4.82 17.47
CA LYS A 86 -2.04 -5.41 18.09
C LYS A 86 -2.60 -6.58 17.28
N GLN A 87 -2.32 -6.64 15.98
CA GLN A 87 -2.78 -7.73 15.10
C GLN A 87 -1.85 -8.94 15.10
N LEU A 88 -0.54 -8.70 15.24
CA LEU A 88 0.49 -9.73 15.13
C LEU A 88 0.63 -10.58 16.40
N ARG A 89 0.07 -10.15 17.55
CA ARG A 89 0.24 -10.82 18.86
C ARG A 89 1.72 -11.07 19.18
N LEU A 90 2.55 -10.06 18.94
CA LEU A 90 3.96 -10.10 19.33
C LEU A 90 4.06 -10.23 20.85
N ASP A 91 5.11 -10.90 21.33
CA ASP A 91 5.37 -11.05 22.76
C ASP A 91 5.47 -9.66 23.42
N ASP A 92 4.67 -9.44 24.45
CA ASP A 92 4.62 -8.18 25.18
C ASP A 92 5.95 -7.85 25.86
N SER A 93 6.78 -8.87 26.14
CA SER A 93 8.11 -8.74 26.74
C SER A 93 9.14 -8.05 25.84
N LEU A 94 8.92 -8.05 24.52
CA LEU A 94 9.86 -7.49 23.55
C LEU A 94 9.93 -5.97 23.65
N VAL A 95 11.15 -5.45 23.45
CA VAL A 95 11.38 -4.01 23.42
C VAL A 95 10.74 -3.41 22.15
N PRO A 96 10.18 -2.18 22.18
CA PRO A 96 9.57 -1.54 21.01
C PRO A 96 10.38 -1.64 19.71
N LYS A 97 11.70 -1.52 19.76
CA LYS A 97 12.57 -1.63 18.58
C LYS A 97 12.56 -3.02 17.95
N GLU A 98 12.50 -4.07 18.76
CA GLU A 98 12.43 -5.45 18.28
C GLU A 98 11.07 -5.74 17.65
N LYS A 99 10.00 -5.22 18.26
CA LYS A 99 8.64 -5.28 17.69
C LYS A 99 8.55 -4.53 16.36
N ASP A 100 9.20 -3.37 16.25
CA ASP A 100 9.29 -2.59 14.99
C ASP A 100 10.01 -3.42 13.90
N PHE A 101 11.15 -4.04 14.23
CA PHE A 101 11.90 -4.87 13.29
C PHE A 101 11.09 -6.07 12.80
N ILE A 102 10.45 -6.80 13.71
CA ILE A 102 9.59 -7.96 13.36
C ILE A 102 8.43 -7.50 12.48
N LEU A 103 7.76 -6.40 12.85
CA LEU A 103 6.68 -5.84 12.05
C LEU A 103 7.14 -5.50 10.63
N GLU A 104 8.29 -4.83 10.49
CA GLU A 104 8.82 -4.48 9.16
C GLU A 104 9.12 -5.71 8.30
N GLN A 105 9.61 -6.81 8.88
CA GLN A 105 9.78 -8.08 8.16
C GLN A 105 8.44 -8.60 7.63
N TYR A 106 7.39 -8.60 8.46
CA TYR A 106 6.05 -8.99 8.05
C TYR A 106 5.48 -8.07 6.96
N LEU A 107 5.73 -6.75 7.06
CA LEU A 107 5.30 -5.78 6.04
C LEU A 107 6.00 -6.04 4.71
N ILE A 108 7.32 -6.24 4.72
CA ILE A 108 8.11 -6.56 3.52
C ILE A 108 7.62 -7.87 2.91
N GLN A 109 7.39 -8.90 3.72
CA GLN A 109 6.87 -10.19 3.26
C GLN A 109 5.47 -10.05 2.63
N ALA A 110 4.57 -9.27 3.22
CA ALA A 110 3.26 -8.99 2.63
C ALA A 110 3.38 -8.25 1.28
N MET A 111 4.33 -7.32 1.16
CA MET A 111 4.61 -6.62 -0.10
C MET A 111 5.21 -7.54 -1.17
N MET A 112 6.13 -8.44 -0.78
CA MET A 112 6.72 -9.43 -1.68
C MET A 112 5.69 -10.44 -2.20
N ASN A 113 4.75 -10.84 -1.35
CA ASN A 113 3.62 -11.71 -1.73
C ASN A 113 2.51 -10.95 -2.49
N GLN A 114 2.69 -9.65 -2.78
CA GLN A 114 1.74 -8.82 -3.51
C GLN A 114 0.34 -8.75 -2.87
N ILE A 115 0.24 -8.97 -1.55
CA ILE A 115 -1.01 -8.84 -0.79
C ILE A 115 -1.13 -7.48 -0.09
N LEU A 116 -0.08 -6.66 -0.15
CA LEU A 116 -0.01 -5.31 0.40
C LEU A 116 0.82 -4.42 -0.53
N VAL A 117 0.36 -3.19 -0.79
CA VAL A 117 1.11 -2.15 -1.49
C VAL A 117 1.11 -0.90 -0.62
N GLY A 118 2.28 -0.40 -0.29
CA GLY A 118 2.42 0.75 0.59
C GLY A 118 3.84 1.28 0.65
N LYS A 119 4.03 2.28 1.53
CA LYS A 119 5.34 2.86 1.85
C LYS A 119 5.56 2.84 3.35
N ILE A 120 6.64 2.19 3.76
CA ILE A 120 7.09 2.10 5.14
C ILE A 120 7.87 3.38 5.47
N ASN A 121 7.54 4.04 6.58
CA ASN A 121 8.31 5.15 7.12
C ASN A 121 8.77 4.83 8.54
N SER A 122 9.98 4.28 8.65
CA SER A 122 10.57 3.87 9.93
C SER A 122 10.86 5.05 10.86
N GLN A 123 11.06 6.27 10.33
CA GLN A 123 11.29 7.46 11.17
C GLN A 123 10.02 7.90 11.90
N SER A 124 8.89 7.92 11.20
CA SER A 124 7.60 8.29 11.78
C SER A 124 6.84 7.10 12.38
N ARG A 125 7.34 5.86 12.20
CA ARG A 125 6.70 4.60 12.62
C ARG A 125 5.28 4.45 12.06
N MET A 126 5.15 4.77 10.78
CA MET A 126 3.89 4.74 10.03
C MET A 126 4.06 3.93 8.73
N LEU A 127 3.00 3.21 8.36
CA LEU A 127 2.84 2.60 7.04
C LEU A 127 1.77 3.38 6.27
N HIS A 128 2.12 3.93 5.12
CA HIS A 128 1.12 4.43 4.17
C HIS A 128 0.62 3.28 3.31
N VAL A 129 -0.68 2.98 3.35
CA VAL A 129 -1.29 1.87 2.61
C VAL A 129 -1.93 2.40 1.34
N SER A 130 -1.35 2.06 0.20
CA SER A 130 -1.93 2.40 -1.12
C SER A 130 -2.97 1.39 -1.55
N TRP A 131 -2.75 0.11 -1.25
CA TRP A 131 -3.68 -0.97 -1.51
C TRP A 131 -3.38 -2.16 -0.59
N ALA A 132 -4.39 -2.95 -0.27
CA ALA A 132 -4.25 -4.19 0.50
C ALA A 132 -5.30 -5.19 0.01
N MET A 133 -4.94 -6.47 -0.01
CA MET A 133 -5.82 -7.55 -0.47
C MET A 133 -6.97 -7.77 0.52
N GLU A 134 -8.20 -7.76 0.04
CA GLU A 134 -9.36 -8.12 0.86
C GLU A 134 -9.55 -9.65 0.88
N ARG A 135 -9.54 -10.26 2.06
CA ARG A 135 -9.72 -11.72 2.24
C ARG A 135 -11.16 -12.18 2.04
N SER A 136 -12.10 -11.32 2.42
CA SER A 136 -13.53 -11.59 2.34
C SER A 136 -14.28 -10.35 1.87
N LEU A 137 -15.21 -10.55 0.93
CA LEU A 137 -16.10 -9.50 0.46
C LEU A 137 -17.18 -9.23 1.52
N ASN A 138 -16.92 -8.26 2.39
CA ASN A 138 -17.91 -7.82 3.35
C ASN A 138 -18.96 -6.95 2.64
N HIS A 139 -20.18 -7.47 2.49
CA HIS A 139 -21.28 -6.76 1.84
C HIS A 139 -21.60 -5.41 2.49
N HIS A 140 -21.42 -5.29 3.82
CA HIS A 140 -21.59 -4.03 4.52
C HIS A 140 -20.56 -2.99 4.06
N ARG A 141 -19.29 -3.39 3.95
CA ARG A 141 -18.19 -2.54 3.45
C ARG A 141 -18.41 -2.14 2.00
N ILE A 142 -18.90 -3.05 1.15
CA ILE A 142 -19.27 -2.74 -0.23
C ILE A 142 -20.33 -1.64 -0.27
N GLU A 143 -21.31 -1.69 0.63
CA GLU A 143 -22.36 -0.66 0.72
C GLU A 143 -21.80 0.68 1.24
N GLU A 144 -20.92 0.66 2.25
CA GLU A 144 -20.20 1.85 2.72
C GLU A 144 -19.35 2.49 1.60
N MET A 145 -18.69 1.67 0.78
CA MET A 145 -17.92 2.11 -0.39
C MET A 145 -18.82 2.77 -1.43
N LYS A 146 -19.98 2.17 -1.74
CA LYS A 146 -20.97 2.78 -2.65
C LYS A 146 -21.46 4.13 -2.13
N GLN A 147 -21.75 4.23 -0.83
CA GLN A 147 -22.18 5.50 -0.23
C GLN A 147 -21.07 6.55 -0.29
N THR A 148 -19.82 6.15 -0.04
CA THR A 148 -18.66 7.04 -0.11
C THR A 148 -18.43 7.55 -1.53
N LEU A 149 -18.50 6.67 -2.53
CA LEU A 149 -18.43 7.04 -3.95
C LEU A 149 -19.58 7.96 -4.36
N SER A 150 -20.80 7.69 -3.91
CA SER A 150 -21.96 8.53 -4.20
C SER A 150 -21.79 9.94 -3.62
N LYS A 151 -21.31 10.06 -2.37
CA LYS A 151 -20.99 11.35 -1.74
C LYS A 151 -19.86 12.08 -2.49
N PHE A 152 -18.84 11.36 -2.94
CA PHE A 152 -17.74 11.94 -3.71
C PHE A 152 -18.22 12.47 -5.07
N ILE A 153 -19.00 11.67 -5.82
CA ILE A 153 -19.61 12.09 -7.09
C ILE A 153 -20.46 13.34 -6.89
N LEU A 154 -21.28 13.38 -5.83
CA LEU A 154 -22.12 14.54 -5.53
C LEU A 154 -21.27 15.80 -5.26
N ARG A 155 -20.21 15.69 -4.47
CA ARG A 155 -19.27 16.80 -4.23
C ARG A 155 -18.57 17.27 -5.52
N CYS A 156 -18.11 16.34 -6.35
CA CYS A 156 -17.54 16.69 -7.65
C CYS A 156 -18.56 17.43 -8.50
N SER A 157 -19.78 16.92 -8.61
CA SER A 157 -20.89 17.54 -9.35
C SER A 157 -21.32 18.90 -8.80
N GLU A 158 -21.00 19.25 -7.56
CA GLU A 158 -21.23 20.59 -6.99
C GLU A 158 -20.09 21.58 -7.27
N VAL A 159 -18.86 21.07 -7.46
CA VAL A 159 -17.66 21.87 -7.73
C VAL A 159 -17.47 22.14 -9.22
N PHE A 160 -17.69 21.14 -10.08
CA PHE A 160 -17.53 21.28 -11.52
C PHE A 160 -18.44 22.34 -12.19
N PRO A 161 -19.73 22.50 -11.85
CA PRO A 161 -20.54 23.58 -12.42
C PRO A 161 -20.18 24.98 -11.92
N LYS A 162 -19.34 25.11 -10.88
CA LYS A 162 -18.80 26.41 -10.43
C LYS A 162 -17.54 26.83 -11.18
N THR A 163 -16.86 25.89 -11.84
CA THR A 163 -15.69 26.17 -12.70
C THR A 163 -16.04 26.51 -14.14
N ASP A 164 -17.28 26.30 -14.58
CA ASP A 164 -17.79 26.75 -15.88
C ASP A 164 -18.32 28.20 -15.87
N MET A 165 -18.28 28.88 -14.73
CA MET A 165 -18.37 30.34 -14.68
C MET A 165 -17.00 30.90 -15.03
N HIS A 166 -16.78 31.13 -16.33
CA HIS A 166 -15.70 31.90 -16.97
C HIS A 166 -14.55 32.37 -16.04
N PRO A 167 -13.27 32.00 -16.29
CA PRO A 167 -12.19 32.85 -15.80
C PRO A 167 -12.45 34.26 -16.35
N PRO A 168 -12.39 35.34 -15.52
CA PRO A 168 -12.61 36.66 -16.04
C PRO A 168 -11.58 36.91 -17.15
N LEU A 169 -12.08 37.03 -18.38
CA LEU A 169 -11.34 37.54 -19.52
C LEU A 169 -11.06 39.03 -19.26
N THR A 170 -10.17 39.33 -18.31
CA THR A 170 -9.65 40.66 -18.10
C THR A 170 -8.18 40.69 -18.47
N LYS A 171 -7.99 40.94 -19.77
CA LYS A 171 -6.87 41.66 -20.39
C LYS A 171 -5.48 41.03 -20.18
N SER A 172 -5.03 40.41 -21.27
CA SER A 172 -3.64 40.44 -21.76
C SER A 172 -2.80 41.57 -21.13
N PHE A 173 -2.01 41.24 -20.10
CA PHE A 173 -0.84 42.03 -19.78
C PHE A 173 0.17 41.79 -20.91
N LYS A 174 0.14 42.69 -21.90
CA LYS A 174 1.25 42.90 -22.82
C LYS A 174 2.48 43.20 -21.96
N ARG A 175 3.38 42.23 -21.82
CA ARG A 175 4.75 42.51 -21.41
C ARG A 175 5.41 43.24 -22.58
N ALA A 176 5.21 44.56 -22.62
CA ALA A 176 5.87 45.42 -23.56
C ALA A 176 7.36 45.42 -23.25
N SER A 177 8.13 44.80 -24.12
CA SER A 177 9.51 45.18 -24.36
C SER A 177 9.53 46.67 -24.72
N ARG A 178 10.06 47.50 -23.82
CA ARG A 178 10.67 48.79 -24.19
C ARG A 178 12.02 48.89 -23.51
N LEU A 179 13.04 48.78 -24.37
CA LEU A 179 14.43 49.11 -24.15
C LEU A 179 14.61 50.63 -23.91
N SER A 180 15.72 50.95 -23.25
CA SER A 180 16.49 52.21 -23.25
C SER A 180 16.00 53.31 -22.29
N SER A 181 16.85 53.97 -21.48
CA SER A 181 18.24 54.39 -21.70
C SER A 181 19.03 54.57 -20.39
N GLY A 182 20.36 54.51 -20.47
CA GLY A 182 21.27 54.99 -19.41
C GLY A 182 22.73 54.59 -19.59
N ASP A 183 23.40 55.20 -20.57
CA ASP A 183 24.83 55.51 -20.69
C ASP A 183 25.92 54.54 -20.19
N GLY A 184 26.83 54.21 -21.12
CA GLY A 184 28.25 54.47 -20.86
C GLY A 184 29.23 53.31 -21.06
N MET A 185 29.99 53.43 -22.15
CA MET A 185 31.35 52.94 -22.38
C MET A 185 31.58 51.55 -22.99
N ASP A 186 32.14 51.64 -24.20
CA ASP A 186 32.80 50.65 -25.02
C ASP A 186 33.95 49.94 -24.28
N HIS A 187 34.19 48.66 -24.60
CA HIS A 187 35.45 48.23 -25.24
C HIS A 187 35.49 46.71 -25.47
N TYR A 188 35.66 46.36 -26.75
CA TYR A 188 36.52 45.29 -27.27
C TYR A 188 36.33 43.84 -26.78
N THR A 189 35.56 43.06 -27.55
CA THR A 189 35.86 41.64 -27.76
C THR A 189 36.64 41.49 -29.06
N SER A 190 37.96 41.35 -28.96
CA SER A 190 38.81 40.89 -30.07
C SER A 190 38.98 39.38 -29.98
N ASP A 191 38.39 38.72 -30.97
CA ASP A 191 38.68 37.38 -31.44
C ASP A 191 40.16 37.24 -31.83
N LYS A 192 40.86 36.18 -31.38
CA LYS A 192 42.04 35.60 -32.04
C LYS A 192 42.46 34.27 -31.42
N ARG A 193 42.40 33.22 -32.24
CA ARG A 193 43.06 31.92 -32.07
C ARG A 193 44.57 32.04 -31.82
N ALA A 194 45.13 31.06 -31.09
CA ALA A 194 46.45 30.48 -31.35
C ALA A 194 46.43 28.97 -31.01
N ARG A 195 47.34 28.21 -31.62
CA ARG A 195 47.32 26.76 -31.85
C ARG A 195 48.55 26.07 -31.22
N ALA A 196 48.41 24.76 -30.99
CA ALA A 196 49.42 23.67 -30.99
C ALA A 196 50.29 23.39 -29.74
N ASP A 197 50.22 22.11 -29.31
CA ASP A 197 51.24 21.13 -28.84
C ASP A 197 52.32 21.59 -27.82
N ASP A 198 52.81 20.82 -26.84
CA ASP A 198 53.04 19.37 -26.72
C ASP A 198 53.44 19.00 -25.26
N SER A 199 53.50 17.69 -24.98
CA SER A 199 54.27 16.97 -23.95
C SER A 199 53.64 16.67 -22.57
N SER A 200 53.04 15.47 -22.48
CA SER A 200 53.31 14.56 -21.36
C SER A 200 53.33 13.13 -21.89
N MET A 201 54.54 12.61 -22.08
CA MET A 201 54.83 11.23 -22.50
C MET A 201 54.85 10.33 -21.26
N GLU A 202 54.19 9.18 -21.38
CA GLU A 202 54.41 7.99 -20.56
C GLU A 202 55.75 7.36 -20.95
N GLU A 203 56.70 7.34 -20.01
CA GLU A 203 57.50 6.19 -19.51
C GLU A 203 58.55 6.69 -18.49
#